data_AF-A0A9W4TD21-F1
#
_entry.id   AF-A0A9W4TD21-F1
#
_cell.length_a   1.000
_cell.length_b   1.000
_cell.length_c   1.000
_cell.angle_alpha   90.00
_cell.angle_beta   90.00
_cell.angle_gamma   90.00
#
_symmetry.space_group_name_H-M   'P 1'
#
loop_
_entity.id
_entity.type
_entity.pdbx_description
1 polymer ?
#
loop_
_entity_poly.entity_id
_entity_poly.type
_entity_poly.pdbx_seq_one_letter_code
_entity_poly.pdbx_strand_id
1 'polypeptide(L)'
;RSGYLQRCLIKHLEGLRVHYDHTVRDVDGSVIQFNYGEDSLDVVKQKHLNKFQFNTENYKALIQKYDIIQAPLLFDISKASLHAKLLKSLRNMIRYFQYTLRADI
;
A
#
# COMPACT_ATOMS: atom_id res chain seq x y z
N ARG A 1 30.69 -5.50 18.01
CA ARG A 1 30.36 -4.83 19.30
C ARG A 1 28.85 -4.53 19.46
N SER A 2 27.98 -4.79 18.48
CA SER A 2 26.54 -4.45 18.49
C SER A 2 25.60 -5.53 19.05
N GLY A 3 26.10 -6.72 19.39
CA GLY A 3 25.26 -7.89 19.70
C GLY A 3 24.36 -7.75 20.93
N TYR A 4 24.78 -6.97 21.95
CA TYR A 4 23.94 -6.73 23.13
C TYR A 4 22.71 -5.88 22.76
N LEU A 5 22.92 -4.78 22.05
CA LEU A 5 21.84 -3.91 21.58
C LEU A 5 20.87 -4.67 20.66
N GLN A 6 21.40 -5.47 19.73
CA GLN A 6 20.57 -6.29 18.85
C GLN A 6 19.68 -7.25 19.65
N ARG A 7 20.23 -7.92 20.68
CA ARG A 7 19.46 -8.85 21.53
C ARG A 7 18.38 -8.14 22.31
N CYS A 8 18.68 -6.98 22.87
CA CYS A 8 17.69 -6.15 23.57
C CYS A 8 16.54 -5.78 22.63
N LEU A 9 16.84 -5.32 21.43
CA LEU A 9 15.81 -4.96 20.45
C LEU A 9 14.97 -6.16 20.02
N ILE A 10 15.62 -7.28 19.67
CA ILE A 10 14.91 -8.49 19.26
C ILE A 10 13.97 -8.96 20.37
N LYS A 11 14.42 -8.98 21.63
CA LYS A 11 13.61 -9.48 22.74
C LYS A 11 12.38 -8.63 23.05
N HIS A 12 12.46 -7.32 22.86
CA HIS A 12 11.29 -6.44 23.05
C HIS A 12 10.36 -6.43 21.83
N LEU A 13 10.85 -6.78 20.64
CA LEU A 13 10.09 -6.69 19.39
C LEU A 13 9.64 -8.06 18.84
N GLU A 14 10.00 -9.18 19.49
CA GLU A 14 9.68 -10.53 19.00
C GLU A 14 8.18 -10.85 18.97
N GLY A 15 7.39 -10.14 19.78
CA GLY A 15 5.93 -10.27 19.85
C GLY A 15 5.16 -9.51 18.77
N LEU A 16 5.80 -8.56 18.08
CA LEU A 16 5.13 -7.69 17.12
C LEU A 16 4.81 -8.43 15.82
N ARG A 17 3.54 -8.35 15.41
CA ARG A 17 3.07 -8.96 14.16
C ARG A 17 2.02 -8.11 13.47
N VAL A 18 1.95 -8.23 12.14
CA VAL A 18 0.90 -7.64 11.32
C VAL A 18 -0.33 -8.55 11.36
N HIS A 19 -1.47 -8.00 11.73
CA HIS A 19 -2.76 -8.68 11.76
C HIS A 19 -3.50 -8.57 10.42
N TYR A 20 -4.56 -9.38 10.25
CA TYR A 20 -5.37 -9.41 9.02
C TYR A 20 -6.04 -8.06 8.68
N ASP A 21 -6.22 -7.19 9.66
CA ASP A 21 -6.73 -5.83 9.51
C ASP A 21 -5.64 -4.80 9.11
N HIS A 22 -4.43 -5.27 8.76
CA HIS A 22 -3.23 -4.48 8.45
C HIS A 22 -2.62 -3.69 9.60
N THR A 23 -3.15 -3.82 10.82
CA THR A 23 -2.58 -3.21 12.02
C THR A 23 -1.40 -4.02 12.55
N VAL A 24 -0.40 -3.34 13.12
CA VAL A 24 0.71 -3.97 13.84
C VAL A 24 0.35 -4.00 15.31
N ARG A 25 0.26 -5.21 15.88
CA ARG A 25 -0.11 -5.41 17.29
C ARG A 25 0.94 -6.23 18.02
N ASP A 26 0.99 -5.99 19.32
CA ASP A 26 1.75 -6.82 20.25
C ASP A 26 0.94 -8.06 20.68
N VAL A 27 1.57 -8.98 21.40
CA VAL A 27 0.96 -10.24 21.88
C VAL A 27 -0.25 -9.97 22.77
N ASP A 28 -0.24 -8.88 23.54
CA ASP A 28 -1.33 -8.46 24.43
C ASP A 28 -2.52 -7.84 23.68
N GLY A 29 -2.43 -7.69 22.35
CA GLY A 29 -3.49 -7.12 21.51
C GLY A 29 -3.48 -5.60 21.36
N SER A 30 -2.56 -4.92 22.07
CA SER A 30 -2.30 -3.49 21.94
C SER A 30 -1.84 -3.14 20.52
N VAL A 31 -2.43 -2.09 19.94
CA VAL A 31 -2.08 -1.59 18.60
C VAL A 31 -0.88 -0.65 18.71
N ILE A 32 0.20 -0.99 18.00
CA ILE A 32 1.42 -0.17 17.92
C ILE A 32 1.40 0.72 16.69
N GLN A 33 0.91 0.21 15.55
CA GLN A 33 0.74 0.97 14.31
C GLN A 33 -0.56 0.57 13.62
N PHE A 34 -1.23 1.53 12.99
CA PHE A 34 -2.44 1.26 12.19
C PHE A 34 -2.09 0.63 10.83
N ASN A 35 -0.97 1.02 10.23
CA ASN A 35 -0.46 0.46 8.99
C ASN A 35 1.06 0.27 9.12
N TYR A 36 1.55 -0.91 8.75
CA TYR A 36 2.99 -1.17 8.68
C TYR A 36 3.68 -0.15 7.77
N GLY A 37 4.63 0.62 8.31
CA GLY A 37 5.35 1.63 7.51
C GLY A 37 4.47 2.75 6.95
N GLU A 38 3.26 2.96 7.49
CA GLU A 38 2.23 3.90 7.02
C GLU A 38 1.63 3.60 5.64
N ASP A 39 2.25 2.70 4.86
CA ASP A 39 1.84 2.35 3.49
C ASP A 39 1.48 0.85 3.30
N SER A 40 1.69 0.04 4.34
CA SER A 40 1.49 -1.42 4.34
C SER A 40 2.30 -2.16 3.28
N LEU A 41 3.43 -1.59 2.82
CA LEU A 41 4.27 -2.20 1.79
C LEU A 41 5.34 -3.12 2.40
N ASP A 42 5.53 -4.26 1.74
CA ASP A 42 6.63 -5.18 2.06
C ASP A 42 7.94 -4.66 1.44
N VAL A 43 8.93 -4.40 2.30
CA VAL A 43 10.26 -3.88 1.93
C VAL A 43 10.93 -4.76 0.87
N VAL A 44 10.74 -6.07 0.92
CA VAL A 44 11.35 -7.01 -0.04
C VAL A 44 10.73 -6.86 -1.43
N LYS A 45 9.45 -6.48 -1.51
CA LYS A 45 8.72 -6.33 -2.78
C LYS A 45 8.83 -4.94 -3.39
N GLN A 46 9.28 -3.94 -2.63
CA GLN A 46 9.33 -2.54 -3.05
C GLN A 46 10.42 -2.21 -4.08
N LYS A 47 11.45 -3.06 -4.26
CA LYS A 47 12.63 -2.79 -5.09
C LYS A 47 12.35 -2.27 -6.51
N HIS A 48 11.26 -2.74 -7.13
CA HIS A 48 10.87 -2.38 -8.51
C HIS A 48 9.62 -1.50 -8.59
N LEU A 49 9.09 -1.06 -7.44
CA LEU A 49 7.84 -0.30 -7.37
C LEU A 49 7.93 1.01 -8.17
N ASN A 50 9.00 1.78 -7.96
CA ASN A 50 9.22 3.08 -8.60
C ASN A 50 10.01 2.99 -9.92
N LYS A 51 10.28 1.78 -10.43
CA LYS A 51 11.03 1.58 -11.68
C LYS A 51 10.09 1.52 -12.88
N PHE A 52 9.42 2.64 -13.15
CA PHE A 52 8.38 2.72 -14.17
C PHE A 52 8.82 2.30 -15.57
N GLN A 53 10.05 2.65 -15.97
CA GLN A 53 10.60 2.25 -17.27
C GLN A 53 10.76 0.73 -17.38
N PHE A 54 11.43 0.12 -16.40
CA PHE A 54 11.59 -1.35 -16.33
C PHE A 54 10.24 -2.07 -16.31
N ASN A 55 9.26 -1.54 -15.56
CA ASN A 55 7.92 -2.13 -15.50
C ASN A 55 7.18 -2.01 -16.83
N THR A 56 7.33 -0.89 -17.54
CA THR A 56 6.74 -0.67 -18.87
C THR A 56 7.34 -1.61 -19.90
N GLU A 57 8.66 -1.81 -19.89
CA GLU A 57 9.33 -2.73 -20.82
C GLU A 57 8.92 -4.20 -20.58
N ASN A 58 8.67 -4.56 -19.32
CA ASN A 58 8.36 -5.94 -18.90
C ASN A 58 6.87 -6.18 -18.61
N TYR A 59 5.97 -5.30 -19.05
CA TYR A 59 4.56 -5.32 -18.64
C TYR A 59 3.85 -6.65 -18.94
N LYS A 60 4.16 -7.32 -20.06
CA LYS A 60 3.56 -8.60 -20.43
C LYS A 60 3.87 -9.70 -19.41
N ALA A 61 5.13 -9.79 -18.98
CA ALA A 61 5.56 -10.75 -17.97
C ALA A 61 4.98 -10.44 -16.59
N LEU A 62 4.83 -9.15 -16.25
CA LEU A 62 4.18 -8.74 -15.00
C LEU A 62 2.70 -9.12 -14.98
N ILE A 63 1.97 -8.92 -16.08
CA ILE A 63 0.55 -9.31 -16.18
C ILE A 63 0.38 -10.82 -15.97
N GLN A 64 1.24 -11.62 -16.59
CA GLN A 64 1.22 -13.07 -16.42
C GLN A 64 1.59 -13.49 -14.99
N LYS A 65 2.63 -12.89 -14.40
CA LYS A 65 3.08 -13.23 -13.05
C LYS A 65 2.03 -12.96 -11.97
N TYR A 66 1.27 -11.87 -12.13
CA TYR A 66 0.27 -11.47 -11.14
C TYR A 66 -1.15 -11.96 -11.47
N ASP A 67 -1.33 -12.81 -12.48
CA ASP A 67 -2.62 -13.37 -12.92
C ASP A 67 -3.76 -12.33 -12.90
N ILE A 68 -3.45 -11.11 -13.36
CA ILE A 68 -4.36 -9.95 -13.26
C ILE A 68 -5.66 -10.22 -14.06
N ILE A 69 -5.64 -11.20 -14.97
CA ILE A 69 -6.77 -11.64 -15.79
C ILE A 69 -7.79 -12.47 -14.97
N GLN A 70 -7.37 -13.14 -13.89
CA GLN A 70 -8.25 -13.88 -12.97
C GLN A 70 -8.74 -13.02 -11.79
N ALA A 71 -8.05 -11.92 -11.47
CA ALA A 71 -8.45 -10.99 -10.41
C ALA A 71 -9.89 -10.41 -10.52
N PRO A 72 -10.45 -10.14 -11.73
CA PRO A 72 -11.83 -9.65 -11.87
C PRO A 72 -12.88 -10.68 -11.43
N LEU A 73 -12.54 -11.98 -11.41
CA LEU A 73 -13.44 -13.03 -10.89
C LEU A 73 -13.53 -13.01 -9.35
N LEU A 74 -12.52 -12.46 -8.67
CA LEU A 74 -12.48 -12.36 -7.20
C LEU A 74 -13.00 -11.00 -6.68
N PHE A 75 -12.80 -9.93 -7.46
CA PHE A 75 -13.32 -8.60 -7.14
C PHE A 75 -14.61 -8.35 -7.91
N ASP A 76 -15.73 -8.37 -7.20
CA ASP A 76 -17.07 -8.03 -7.71
C ASP A 76 -17.01 -6.76 -8.58
N ILE A 77 -17.04 -6.96 -9.90
CA ILE A 77 -16.82 -5.94 -10.95
C ILE A 77 -17.77 -4.73 -10.76
N SER A 78 -18.92 -4.99 -10.14
CA SER A 78 -19.92 -4.00 -9.75
C SER A 78 -19.37 -2.93 -8.81
N LYS A 79 -18.64 -3.32 -7.75
CA LYS A 79 -18.09 -2.41 -6.73
C LYS A 79 -16.83 -1.69 -7.21
N ALA A 80 -15.97 -2.38 -7.94
CA ALA A 80 -14.72 -1.80 -8.45
C ALA A 80 -14.97 -0.64 -9.43
N SER A 81 -15.99 -0.76 -10.31
CA SER A 81 -16.35 0.32 -11.23
C SER A 81 -16.91 1.56 -10.52
N LEU A 82 -17.64 1.35 -9.43
CA LEU A 82 -18.22 2.43 -8.61
C LEU A 82 -17.12 3.22 -7.92
N HIS A 83 -16.18 2.53 -7.27
CA HIS A 83 -15.04 3.16 -6.59
C HIS A 83 -14.11 3.89 -7.57
N ALA A 84 -13.84 3.32 -8.76
CA ALA A 84 -13.03 3.98 -9.78
C ALA A 84 -13.68 5.25 -10.34
N LYS A 85 -15.01 5.25 -10.55
CA LYS A 85 -15.76 6.44 -10.99
C LYS A 85 -15.76 7.53 -9.91
N LEU A 86 -15.96 7.16 -8.64
CA LEU A 86 -15.91 8.07 -7.50
C LEU A 86 -14.52 8.72 -7.35
N LEU A 87 -13.45 7.94 -7.42
CA LEU A 87 -12.08 8.44 -7.33
C LEU A 87 -11.73 9.38 -8.50
N LYS A 88 -12.19 9.08 -9.72
CA LYS A 88 -12.02 9.96 -10.89
C LYS A 88 -12.80 11.28 -10.73
N SER A 89 -14.01 11.22 -10.18
CA SER A 89 -14.84 12.40 -9.91
C SER A 89 -14.23 13.29 -8.81
N LEU A 90 -13.78 12.71 -7.70
CA LEU A 90 -13.11 13.42 -6.61
C LEU A 90 -11.80 14.07 -7.07
N ARG A 91 -11.01 13.36 -7.89
CA ARG A 91 -9.77 13.90 -8.47
C ARG A 91 -10.05 15.12 -9.35
N ASN A 92 -11.12 15.09 -10.14
CA ASN A 92 -11.51 16.23 -10.98
C ASN A 92 -12.05 17.40 -10.14
N MET A 93 -12.81 17.13 -9.07
CA MET A 93 -13.35 18.14 -8.15
C MET A 93 -12.23 18.85 -7.38
N ILE A 94 -11.27 18.11 -6.82
CA ILE A 94 -10.10 18.69 -6.13
C ILE A 94 -9.30 19.57 -7.08
N ARG A 95 -9.12 19.11 -8.33
CA ARG A 95 -8.41 19.87 -9.36
C ARG A 95 -9.13 21.19 -9.67
N TYR A 96 -10.46 21.17 -9.80
CA TYR A 96 -11.25 22.37 -10.03
C TYR A 96 -11.14 23.36 -8.87
N PHE A 97 -11.32 22.92 -7.63
CA PHE A 97 -11.16 23.77 -6.43
C PHE A 97 -9.76 24.39 -6.33
N GLN A 98 -8.71 23.63 -6.67
CA GLN A 98 -7.34 24.13 -6.70
C GLN A 98 -7.10 25.19 -7.79
N TYR A 99 -7.80 25.13 -8.93
CA TYR A 99 -7.73 26.16 -9.96
C TYR A 99 -8.47 27.43 -9.56
N THR A 100 -9.66 27.31 -8.94
CA THR A 100 -10.46 28.46 -8.51
C THR A 100 -9.76 29.25 -7.39
N LEU A 101 -9.26 28.58 -6.36
CA LEU A 101 -8.51 29.22 -5.26
C LEU A 101 -7.20 29.91 -5.69
N ARG A 102 -6.70 29.59 -6.89
CA ARG A 102 -5.46 30.15 -7.45
C ARG A 102 -5.72 31.26 -8.49
N ALA A 103 -6.98 31.48 -8.86
CA ALA A 103 -7.40 32.55 -9.77
C ALA A 103 -7.89 33.81 -9.03
N ASP A 104 -8.17 33.69 -7.72
CA ASP A 104 -8.67 34.78 -6.85
C ASP A 104 -7.57 35.46 -6.01
N ILE A 105 -6.29 35.32 -6.38
CA ILE A 105 -5.11 36.06 -5.87
C ILE A 105 -4.36 36.64 -7.06
#